data_AF-A0A7Y8AT13-F1
#
_entry.id   AF-A0A7Y8AT13-F1
#
_cell.length_a   1.000
_cell.length_b   1.000
_cell.length_c   1.000
_cell.angle_alpha   90.00
_cell.angle_beta   90.00
_cell.angle_gamma   90.00
#
_symmetry.space_group_name_H-M   'P 1'
#
loop_
_entity.id
_entity.type
_entity.pdbx_description
1 polymer ?
#
loop_
_entity_poly.entity_id
_entity_poly.type
_entity_poly.pdbx_seq_one_letter_code
_entity_poly.pdbx_strand_id
1 'polypeptide(L)'
;AFASNPAFDASTLDVWAPLLNGGAVVVVDQDTLLSREAFATLLHEQSVSVLWMTAGLFHQYAEGLLPVFPQLRYLIVGGDVLDPSV
;
A
#
# COMPACT_ATOMS: atom_id res chain seq x y z
N ALA A 1 1.74 -2.77 4.34
CA ALA A 1 2.96 -3.03 3.55
C ALA A 1 3.86 -1.81 3.66
N PHE A 2 5.17 -1.96 3.74
CA PHE A 2 6.09 -0.83 3.67
C PHE A 2 6.37 -0.52 2.20
N ALA A 3 5.51 0.32 1.62
CA ALA A 3 5.50 0.72 0.21
C ALA A 3 5.81 2.21 0.03
N SER A 4 5.84 2.99 1.11
CA SER A 4 6.25 4.39 1.10
C SER A 4 7.76 4.53 0.98
N ASN A 5 8.24 5.55 0.28
CA ASN A 5 9.66 5.88 0.30
C ASN A 5 10.08 6.30 1.74
N PRO A 6 11.18 5.74 2.32
CA PRO A 6 11.61 6.00 3.70
C PRO A 6 11.90 7.48 4.03
N ALA A 7 12.09 8.33 3.03
CA ALA A 7 12.31 9.77 3.22
C ALA A 7 11.02 10.55 3.51
N PHE A 8 9.84 9.96 3.31
CA PHE A 8 8.54 10.60 3.57
C PHE A 8 7.92 10.10 4.87
N ASP A 9 7.12 10.95 5.50
CA ASP A 9 6.44 10.70 6.78
C ASP A 9 5.49 9.49 6.75
N ALA A 10 4.85 9.19 5.62
CA ALA A 10 4.01 8.00 5.44
C ALA A 10 4.73 6.69 5.81
N SER A 11 6.06 6.63 5.61
CA SER A 11 6.88 5.48 6.02
C SER A 11 6.83 5.21 7.53
N THR A 12 6.58 6.24 8.34
CA THR A 12 6.45 6.09 9.79
C THR A 12 5.20 5.30 10.16
N LEU A 13 4.10 5.46 9.42
CA LEU A 13 2.90 4.64 9.59
C LEU A 13 3.17 3.19 9.18
N ASP A 14 3.77 3.01 7.99
CA ASP A 14 4.07 1.69 7.41
C ASP A 14 4.93 0.81 8.35
N VAL A 15 5.85 1.43 9.10
CA VAL A 15 6.78 0.73 10.01
C VAL A 15 6.22 0.66 11.43
N TRP A 16 5.87 1.79 12.04
CA TRP A 16 5.61 1.82 13.48
C TRP A 16 4.21 1.36 13.85
N ALA A 17 3.20 1.60 13.00
CA ALA A 17 1.84 1.15 13.29
C ALA A 17 1.75 -0.37 13.46
N PRO A 18 2.27 -1.23 12.55
CA PRO A 18 2.26 -2.67 12.79
C PRO A 18 3.19 -3.10 13.92
N LEU A 19 4.44 -2.62 13.96
CA LEU A 19 5.43 -3.12 14.92
C LEU A 19 5.06 -2.81 16.38
N LEU A 20 4.41 -1.68 16.65
CA LEU A 20 3.97 -1.30 18.00
C LEU A 20 2.61 -1.91 18.39
N ASN A 21 1.94 -2.62 17.48
CA ASN A 21 0.62 -3.23 17.72
C ASN A 21 0.62 -4.76 17.49
N GLY A 22 1.79 -5.41 17.48
CA GLY A 22 1.92 -6.87 17.31
C GLY A 22 1.69 -7.36 15.88
N GLY A 23 1.73 -6.46 14.89
CA GLY A 23 1.66 -6.79 13.47
C GLY A 23 3.03 -7.10 12.85
N ALA A 24 3.03 -7.28 11.54
CA ALA A 24 4.23 -7.52 10.74
C ALA A 24 4.39 -6.44 9.66
N VAL A 25 5.64 -6.18 9.26
CA VAL A 25 5.99 -5.29 8.15
C VAL A 25 6.44 -6.15 6.97
N VAL A 26 5.71 -6.04 5.86
CA VAL A 26 6.14 -6.58 4.55
C VAL A 26 6.89 -5.48 3.84
N VAL A 27 8.21 -5.63 3.68
CA VAL A 27 9.04 -4.66 2.95
C VAL A 27 8.85 -4.88 1.46
N VAL A 28 8.45 -3.83 0.74
CA VAL A 28 8.23 -3.86 -0.71
C VAL A 28 9.45 -3.23 -1.37
N ASP A 29 10.15 -3.99 -2.21
CA ASP A 29 11.23 -3.42 -3.00
C ASP A 29 10.69 -2.53 -4.15
N GLN A 30 11.57 -1.68 -4.68
CA GLN A 30 11.18 -0.67 -5.65
C GLN A 30 10.68 -1.26 -6.98
N ASP A 31 11.29 -2.36 -7.45
CA ASP A 31 10.90 -2.97 -8.73
C ASP A 31 9.52 -3.63 -8.60
N THR A 32 9.25 -4.29 -7.46
CA THR A 32 7.92 -4.80 -7.13
C THR A 32 6.89 -3.69 -7.04
N LEU A 33 7.18 -2.57 -6.37
CA LEU A 33 6.26 -1.45 -6.24
C LEU A 33 5.91 -0.80 -7.59
N LEU A 34 6.88 -0.72 -8.52
CA LEU A 34 6.70 -0.12 -9.84
C LEU A 34 6.01 -1.04 -10.86
N SER A 35 5.81 -2.31 -10.50
CA SER A 35 5.06 -3.29 -11.31
C SER A 35 3.69 -3.56 -10.68
N ARG A 36 2.61 -3.13 -11.33
CA ARG A 36 1.23 -3.33 -10.85
C ARG A 36 0.92 -4.80 -10.54
N GLU A 37 1.35 -5.70 -11.41
CA GLU A 37 1.11 -7.14 -11.27
C GLU A 37 1.93 -7.76 -10.15
N ALA A 38 3.22 -7.42 -10.05
CA ALA A 38 4.08 -7.93 -8.99
C ALA A 38 3.63 -7.40 -7.62
N PHE A 39 3.25 -6.12 -7.56
CA PHE A 39 2.71 -5.51 -6.34
C PHE A 39 1.41 -6.20 -5.91
N ALA A 40 0.46 -6.40 -6.83
CA ALA A 40 -0.79 -7.11 -6.53
C ALA A 40 -0.54 -8.52 -6.00
N THR A 41 0.36 -9.26 -6.66
CA THR A 41 0.77 -10.62 -6.26
C THR A 41 1.37 -10.62 -4.85
N LEU A 42 2.32 -9.73 -4.57
CA LEU A 42 2.96 -9.61 -3.26
C LEU A 42 1.93 -9.31 -2.16
N LEU A 43 1.03 -8.35 -2.40
CA LEU A 43 0.00 -7.97 -1.42
C LEU A 43 -0.91 -9.16 -1.09
N HIS A 44 -1.24 -9.97 -2.10
CA HIS A 44 -2.06 -11.17 -1.93
C HIS A 44 -1.32 -12.28 -1.19
N GLU A 45 -0.14 -12.67 -1.68
CA GLU A 45 0.66 -13.77 -1.09
C GLU A 45 1.05 -13.50 0.35
N GLN A 46 1.39 -12.24 0.68
CA GLN A 46 1.77 -11.84 2.03
C GLN A 46 0.55 -11.48 2.91
N SER A 47 -0.68 -11.67 2.40
CA SER A 47 -1.92 -11.37 3.12
C SER A 47 -1.93 -9.96 3.74
N VAL A 48 -1.46 -8.97 2.98
CA VAL A 48 -1.41 -7.58 3.44
C VAL A 48 -2.82 -7.12 3.76
N SER A 49 -3.02 -6.58 4.96
CA SER A 49 -4.32 -6.12 5.46
C SER A 49 -4.40 -4.60 5.66
N VAL A 50 -3.28 -3.89 5.60
CA VAL A 50 -3.21 -2.43 5.71
C VAL A 50 -2.29 -1.90 4.63
N LEU A 51 -2.79 -0.96 3.84
CA LEU A 51 -2.06 -0.32 2.74
C LEU A 51 -2.27 1.20 2.77
N TRP A 52 -1.16 1.94 2.72
CA TRP A 52 -1.14 3.37 2.46
C TRP A 52 -0.66 3.63 1.02
N MET A 53 -1.27 4.57 0.32
CA MET A 53 -0.88 4.98 -1.03
C MET A 53 -0.96 6.50 -1.18
N THR A 54 -0.03 7.09 -1.95
CA THR A 54 -0.26 8.46 -2.45
C THR A 54 -1.47 8.47 -3.38
N ALA A 55 -2.20 9.58 -3.44
CA ALA A 55 -3.34 9.74 -4.36
C ALA A 55 -2.96 9.41 -5.80
N GLY A 56 -1.82 9.93 -6.28
CA GLY A 56 -1.33 9.66 -7.64
C GLY A 56 -0.98 8.20 -7.90
N LEU A 57 -0.46 7.46 -6.91
CA LEU A 57 -0.20 6.01 -7.05
C LEU A 57 -1.53 5.24 -7.06
N PHE A 58 -2.46 5.59 -6.16
CA PHE A 58 -3.78 4.98 -6.12
C PHE A 58 -4.51 5.14 -7.46
N HIS A 59 -4.56 6.35 -8.03
CA HIS A 59 -5.18 6.59 -9.34
C HIS A 59 -4.59 5.73 -10.45
N GLN A 60 -3.29 5.46 -10.40
CA GLN A 60 -2.64 4.60 -11.39
C GLN A 60 -2.88 3.11 -11.15
N TYR A 61 -3.03 2.67 -9.89
CA TYR A 61 -2.99 1.26 -9.52
C TYR A 61 -4.35 0.67 -9.16
N ALA A 62 -5.37 1.49 -8.90
CA ALA A 62 -6.64 1.06 -8.32
C ALA A 62 -7.29 -0.09 -9.09
N GLU A 63 -7.41 0.02 -10.42
CA GLU A 63 -7.99 -1.02 -11.27
C GLU A 63 -7.25 -2.36 -11.15
N GLY A 64 -5.91 -2.33 -11.16
CA GLY A 64 -5.09 -3.54 -11.03
C GLY A 64 -5.10 -4.15 -9.62
N LEU A 65 -5.44 -3.36 -8.61
CA LEU A 65 -5.52 -3.78 -7.21
C LEU A 65 -6.93 -4.13 -6.76
N LEU A 66 -7.95 -4.01 -7.61
CA LEU A 66 -9.33 -4.43 -7.30
C LEU A 66 -9.44 -5.84 -6.69
N PRO A 67 -8.69 -6.86 -7.17
CA PRO A 67 -8.73 -8.20 -6.55
C PRO A 67 -8.16 -8.25 -5.12
N VAL A 68 -7.29 -7.30 -4.76
CA VAL A 68 -6.62 -7.22 -3.46
C VAL A 68 -7.43 -6.39 -2.45
N PHE A 69 -8.26 -5.44 -2.89
CA PHE A 69 -9.01 -4.60 -1.95
C PHE A 69 -9.89 -5.37 -0.94
N PRO A 70 -10.56 -6.48 -1.30
CA PRO A 70 -11.38 -7.24 -0.34
C PRO A 70 -10.62 -7.81 0.87
N GLN A 71 -9.30 -8.06 0.78
CA GLN A 71 -8.50 -8.54 1.92
C GLN A 71 -7.98 -7.40 2.80
N LEU A 72 -7.99 -6.15 2.30
CA LEU A 72 -7.56 -5.00 3.08
C LEU A 72 -8.60 -4.68 4.15
N ARG A 73 -8.14 -4.56 5.40
CA ARG A 73 -8.92 -3.96 6.49
C ARG A 73 -8.92 -2.44 6.37
N TYR A 74 -7.79 -1.88 5.94
CA TYR A 74 -7.63 -0.44 5.73
C TYR A 74 -6.88 -0.18 4.43
N LEU A 75 -7.49 0.63 3.57
CA LEU A 75 -6.84 1.33 2.48
C LEU A 75 -6.85 2.82 2.82
N ILE A 76 -5.66 3.42 2.92
CA ILE A 76 -5.49 4.84 3.24
C ILE A 76 -4.88 5.50 2.00
N VAL A 77 -5.53 6.53 1.49
CA VAL A 77 -5.05 7.27 0.32
C VAL A 77 -4.93 8.74 0.70
N GLY A 78 -3.81 9.37 0.36
CA GLY A 78 -3.58 10.77 0.72
C GLY A 78 -2.41 11.42 0.00
N GLY A 79 -2.02 12.59 0.47
CA GLY A 79 -0.93 13.38 -0.10
C GLY A 79 -1.32 14.29 -1.28
N ASP A 80 -2.52 14.13 -1.84
CA ASP A 80 -3.13 15.04 -2.82
C ASP A 80 -4.66 14.83 -2.88
N VAL A 81 -5.33 15.54 -3.81
CA VAL A 81 -6.76 15.40 -4.10
C VAL A 81 -7.07 14.00 -4.62
N LEU A 82 -8.06 13.36 -4.01
CA LEU A 82 -8.59 12.06 -4.46
C LEU A 82 -9.76 12.28 -5.42
N ASP A 83 -9.64 11.74 -6.64
CA ASP A 83 -10.77 11.57 -7.56
C ASP A 83 -11.78 10.54 -7.00
N PRO A 84 -13.03 10.95 -6.71
CA PRO A 84 -14.04 10.06 -6.16
C PRO A 84 -14.62 9.06 -7.18
N SER A 85 -14.24 9.15 -8.45
CA SER A 85 -14.69 8.24 -9.51
C SER A 85 -13.78 7.02 -9.73
N VAL A 86 -12.59 7.03 -9.13
CA VAL A 86 -11.64 5.90 -9.09
C VAL A 86 -11.98 4.98 -7.92
#